data_AF-A0AAD7MQG7-F1
#
_entry.id   AF-A0AAD7MQG7-F1
#
_cell.length_a   1.000
_cell.length_b   1.000
_cell.length_c   1.000
_cell.angle_alpha   90.00
_cell.angle_beta   90.00
_cell.angle_gamma   90.00
#
_symmetry.space_group_name_H-M   'P 1'
#
loop_
_entity.id
_entity.type
_entity.pdbx_description
1 polymer ?
#
loop_
_entity_poly.entity_id
_entity_poly.type
_entity_poly.pdbx_seq_one_letter_code
_entity_poly.pdbx_strand_id
1 'polypeptide(L)'
;DLWMLARTKPNVILTGPEQRKSADFEKALRDDEFYNRICGTGFDEVHLLNSWGASFRKDFGQMGFVKARLPEKHNPWILGSATVRTGRPFDSICQLLGLRDGNYHLIRRSCARPDVQILFRDLISPISGDSFPELDFILTENRPTVIFPKSISLAFRIYAYLLRTEAAKHPDKRVPCPNRIRMYN
;
A
#
# COMPACT_ATOMS: atom_id res chain seq x y z
N ASP A 1 -5.35 9.67 -27.21
CA ASP A 1 -4.68 8.45 -26.70
C ASP A 1 -3.62 8.87 -25.68
N LEU A 2 -3.64 8.29 -24.48
CA LEU A 2 -2.69 8.59 -23.40
C LEU A 2 -1.26 8.18 -23.78
N TRP A 3 -1.08 7.10 -24.55
CA TRP A 3 0.25 6.66 -24.98
C TRP A 3 0.86 7.61 -26.01
N MET A 4 0.06 8.20 -26.89
CA MET A 4 0.52 9.27 -27.79
C MET A 4 1.03 10.50 -27.04
N LEU A 5 0.38 10.87 -25.94
CA LEU A 5 0.86 11.95 -25.07
C LEU A 5 2.15 11.53 -24.36
N ALA A 6 2.21 10.28 -23.89
CA ALA A 6 3.33 9.72 -23.15
C ALA A 6 4.65 9.70 -23.94
N ARG A 7 4.57 9.61 -25.28
CA ARG A 7 5.73 9.68 -26.19
C ARG A 7 6.53 10.96 -26.04
N THR A 8 5.88 12.11 -25.89
CA THR A 8 6.54 13.40 -26.11
C THR A 8 6.44 14.40 -24.95
N LYS A 9 5.46 14.27 -24.06
CA LYS A 9 5.19 15.33 -23.07
C LYS A 9 5.60 15.01 -21.63
N PRO A 10 5.12 13.94 -20.99
CA PRO A 10 5.36 13.74 -19.56
C PRO A 10 6.81 13.35 -19.27
N ASN A 11 7.30 13.78 -18.11
CA ASN A 11 8.59 13.39 -17.55
C ASN A 11 8.49 12.14 -16.67
N VAL A 12 7.30 11.85 -16.13
CA VAL A 12 7.04 10.71 -15.26
C VAL A 12 5.75 10.02 -15.70
N ILE A 13 5.78 8.70 -15.78
CA ILE A 13 4.64 7.87 -16.16
C ILE A 13 4.41 6.86 -15.04
N LEU A 14 3.26 6.95 -14.39
CA LEU A 14 2.84 6.00 -13.38
C LEU A 14 1.98 4.93 -14.02
N THR A 15 2.36 3.67 -13.84
CA THR A 15 1.64 2.52 -14.39
C THR A 15 1.43 1.47 -13.32
N GLY A 16 0.22 0.93 -13.26
CA GLY A 16 -0.05 -0.29 -12.53
C GLY A 16 0.62 -1.51 -13.18
N PRO A 17 0.78 -2.62 -12.45
CA PRO A 17 1.39 -3.84 -12.98
C PRO A 17 0.59 -4.43 -14.15
N GLU A 18 -0.74 -4.30 -14.14
CA GLU A 18 -1.62 -4.80 -15.21
C GLU A 18 -1.41 -4.01 -16.52
N GLN A 19 -1.22 -2.69 -16.42
CA GLN A 19 -1.00 -1.83 -17.59
C GLN A 19 0.33 -2.15 -18.30
N ARG A 20 1.34 -2.61 -17.56
CA ARG A 20 2.64 -3.01 -18.14
C ARG A 20 2.56 -4.29 -18.98
N LYS A 21 1.46 -5.05 -18.87
CA LYS A 21 1.17 -6.22 -19.72
C LYS A 21 0.28 -5.88 -20.91
N SER A 22 -0.26 -4.67 -20.97
CA SER A 22 -1.18 -4.28 -22.03
C SER A 22 -0.49 -4.22 -23.40
N ALA A 23 -1.25 -4.52 -24.45
CA ALA A 23 -0.78 -4.37 -25.83
C ALA A 23 -0.39 -2.93 -26.16
N ASP A 24 -0.99 -1.94 -25.49
CA ASP A 24 -0.68 -0.54 -25.74
C ASP A 24 0.66 -0.13 -25.11
N PHE A 25 1.02 -0.69 -23.94
CA PHE A 25 2.36 -0.53 -23.41
C PHE A 25 3.40 -1.22 -24.28
N GLU A 26 3.11 -2.40 -24.83
CA GLU A 26 3.98 -3.04 -25.83
C GLU A 26 4.17 -2.17 -27.07
N LYS A 27 3.10 -1.57 -27.59
CA LYS A 27 3.20 -0.63 -28.72
C LYS A 27 4.03 0.60 -28.37
N ALA A 28 3.90 1.13 -27.16
CA ALA A 28 4.72 2.25 -26.70
C ALA A 28 6.20 1.88 -26.62
N LEU A 29 6.55 0.68 -26.14
CA LEU A 29 7.94 0.21 -26.11
C LEU A 29 8.54 -0.05 -27.50
N ARG A 30 7.72 -0.21 -28.54
CA ARG A 30 8.17 -0.33 -29.95
C ARG A 30 8.33 1.02 -30.65
N ASP A 31 7.94 2.12 -30.00
CA ASP A 31 8.09 3.47 -30.53
C ASP A 31 9.44 4.02 -30.10
N ASP A 32 10.31 4.35 -31.06
CA ASP A 32 11.68 4.77 -30.77
C ASP A 32 11.74 6.09 -29.99
N GLU A 33 10.81 7.02 -30.22
CA GLU A 33 10.76 8.29 -29.48
C GLU A 33 10.46 8.04 -28.00
N PHE A 34 9.49 7.17 -27.70
CA PHE A 34 9.18 6.76 -26.34
C PHE A 34 10.33 5.99 -25.71
N TYR A 35 10.83 4.97 -26.39
CA TYR A 35 11.83 4.05 -25.85
C TYR A 35 13.13 4.78 -25.48
N ASN A 36 13.60 5.69 -26.34
CA ASN A 36 14.83 6.45 -26.11
C ASN A 36 14.70 7.51 -25.01
N ARG A 37 13.48 7.87 -24.60
CA ARG A 37 13.25 8.80 -23.47
C ARG A 37 13.28 8.12 -22.11
N ILE A 38 13.20 6.80 -22.06
CA ILE A 38 13.22 6.07 -20.78
C ILE A 38 14.64 6.15 -20.20
N CYS A 39 14.80 6.98 -19.18
CA CYS A 39 16.07 7.23 -18.50
C CYS A 39 16.13 6.68 -17.08
N GLY A 40 15.09 5.96 -16.63
CA GLY A 40 15.01 5.40 -15.28
C GLY A 40 13.70 4.68 -15.04
N THR A 41 13.73 3.65 -14.20
CA THR A 41 12.57 2.82 -13.87
C THR A 41 12.40 2.71 -12.37
N GLY A 42 11.24 3.13 -11.87
CA GLY A 42 10.87 3.06 -10.46
C GLY A 42 9.90 1.92 -10.16
N PHE A 43 10.12 1.24 -9.04
CA PHE A 43 9.16 0.31 -8.44
C PHE A 43 8.89 0.73 -7.02
N ASP A 44 7.65 1.15 -6.79
CA ASP A 44 7.17 1.41 -5.44
C ASP A 44 6.59 0.14 -4.83
N GLU A 45 6.68 0.05 -3.50
CA GLU A 45 6.23 -1.08 -2.69
C GLU A 45 6.67 -2.46 -3.19
N VAL A 46 7.97 -2.60 -3.48
CA VAL A 46 8.56 -3.84 -4.02
C VAL A 46 8.31 -5.08 -3.13
N HIS A 47 8.04 -4.89 -1.84
CA HIS A 47 7.65 -5.97 -0.92
C HIS A 47 6.39 -6.73 -1.36
N LEU A 48 5.51 -6.13 -2.16
CA LEU A 48 4.31 -6.76 -2.70
C LEU A 48 4.60 -7.92 -3.65
N LEU A 49 5.83 -8.04 -4.16
CA LEU A 49 6.29 -9.24 -4.87
C LEU A 49 6.13 -10.51 -4.02
N ASN A 50 6.41 -10.41 -2.72
CA ASN A 50 6.37 -11.55 -1.81
C ASN A 50 4.95 -11.90 -1.36
N SER A 51 4.08 -10.90 -1.18
CA SER A 51 2.74 -11.09 -0.64
C SER A 51 1.70 -11.34 -1.74
N TRP A 52 1.72 -10.53 -2.80
CA TRP A 52 0.72 -10.58 -3.86
C TRP A 52 1.17 -11.44 -5.04
N GLY A 53 2.47 -11.46 -5.36
CA GLY A 53 3.03 -12.30 -6.41
C GLY A 53 2.84 -13.80 -6.19
N ALA A 54 2.73 -14.23 -4.92
CA ALA A 54 2.57 -15.64 -4.55
C ALA A 54 1.13 -16.17 -4.65
N SER A 55 0.09 -15.33 -4.50
CA SER A 55 -1.29 -15.82 -4.36
C SER A 55 -2.39 -14.95 -4.97
N PHE A 56 -2.25 -13.61 -4.98
CA PHE A 56 -3.36 -12.70 -5.28
C PHE A 56 -3.25 -11.96 -6.62
N ARG A 57 -2.03 -11.60 -7.05
CA ARG A 57 -1.76 -10.96 -8.34
C ARG A 57 -0.48 -11.55 -8.96
N LYS A 58 -0.65 -12.69 -9.65
CA LYS A 58 0.44 -13.38 -10.38
C LYS A 58 1.21 -12.47 -11.34
N ASP A 59 0.58 -11.38 -11.77
CA ASP A 59 1.19 -10.35 -12.61
C ASP A 59 2.43 -9.70 -11.99
N PHE A 60 2.51 -9.67 -10.66
CA PHE A 60 3.71 -9.26 -9.94
C PHE A 60 4.89 -10.22 -10.17
N GLY A 61 4.64 -11.52 -10.29
CA GLY A 61 5.69 -12.52 -10.56
C GLY A 61 6.29 -12.42 -11.97
N GLN A 62 5.59 -11.80 -12.91
CA GLN A 62 6.09 -11.56 -14.27
C GLN A 62 6.89 -10.27 -14.41
N MET A 63 7.11 -9.51 -13.33
CA MET A 63 7.84 -8.25 -13.41
C MET A 63 9.33 -8.40 -13.71
N GLY A 64 9.93 -9.57 -13.44
CA GLY A 64 11.26 -9.89 -13.97
C GLY A 64 11.34 -9.79 -15.50
N PHE A 65 10.24 -10.08 -16.21
CA PHE A 65 10.18 -9.95 -17.68
C PHE A 65 10.08 -8.49 -18.15
N VAL A 66 9.60 -7.57 -17.31
CA VAL A 66 9.59 -6.13 -17.64
C VAL A 66 11.02 -5.62 -17.77
N LYS A 67 11.95 -6.15 -16.97
CA LYS A 67 13.38 -5.85 -17.09
C LYS A 67 13.93 -6.17 -18.47
N ALA A 68 13.54 -7.29 -19.04
CA ALA A 68 13.97 -7.70 -20.37
C ALA A 68 13.36 -6.86 -21.52
N ARG A 69 12.31 -6.08 -21.24
CA ARG A 69 11.59 -5.26 -22.25
C ARG A 69 11.99 -3.79 -22.23
N LEU A 70 12.69 -3.34 -21.19
CA LEU A 70 13.10 -1.94 -21.03
C LEU A 70 14.54 -1.74 -21.53
N PRO A 71 14.95 -0.50 -21.86
CA PRO A 71 16.33 -0.23 -22.22
C PRO A 71 17.26 -0.65 -21.09
N GLU A 72 18.34 -1.36 -21.41
CA GLU A 72 19.38 -1.69 -20.43
C GLU A 72 20.37 -0.52 -20.28
N LYS A 73 20.63 0.20 -21.38
CA LYS A 73 21.58 1.30 -21.42
C LYS A 73 20.93 2.56 -20.84
N HIS A 74 21.56 3.17 -19.83
CA HIS A 74 21.11 4.41 -19.18
C HIS A 74 19.75 4.37 -18.47
N ASN A 75 19.32 3.19 -17.98
CA ASN A 75 18.06 3.04 -17.26
C ASN A 75 18.28 2.39 -15.87
N PRO A 76 18.70 3.18 -14.86
CA PRO A 76 18.82 2.68 -13.50
C PRO A 76 17.46 2.26 -12.94
N TRP A 77 17.48 1.19 -12.14
CA TRP A 77 16.30 0.70 -11.44
C TRP A 77 16.32 1.18 -9.99
N ILE A 78 15.25 1.85 -9.59
CA ILE A 78 15.07 2.36 -8.23
C ILE A 78 13.91 1.61 -7.60
N LEU A 79 14.22 0.84 -6.55
CA LEU A 79 13.25 -0.02 -5.85
C LEU A 79 13.00 0.55 -4.46
N GLY A 80 11.77 0.97 -4.20
CA GLY A 80 11.31 1.52 -2.93
C GLY A 80 10.43 0.54 -2.16
N SER A 81 10.65 0.44 -0.85
CA SER A 81 9.66 -0.13 0.08
C SER A 81 10.02 0.18 1.53
N ALA A 82 9.00 0.34 2.38
CA ALA A 82 9.17 0.57 3.81
C ALA A 82 9.25 -0.72 4.65
N THR A 83 8.72 -1.85 4.17
CA THR A 83 8.36 -3.01 5.03
C THR A 83 9.10 -4.31 4.68
N VAL A 84 10.22 -4.25 3.95
CA VAL A 84 11.00 -5.45 3.60
C VAL A 84 11.84 -5.93 4.77
N ARG A 85 11.51 -7.11 5.31
CA ARG A 85 12.32 -7.82 6.31
C ARG A 85 13.59 -8.43 5.67
N THR A 86 14.66 -8.50 6.44
CA THR A 86 15.89 -9.21 6.05
C THR A 86 15.66 -10.72 5.94
N GLY A 87 16.54 -11.41 5.21
CA GLY A 87 16.42 -12.84 4.91
C GLY A 87 15.42 -13.12 3.79
N ARG A 88 14.71 -14.25 3.88
CA ARG A 88 13.87 -14.79 2.79
C ARG A 88 13.03 -13.76 2.01
N PRO A 89 12.33 -12.78 2.64
CA PRO A 89 11.56 -11.79 1.90
C PRO A 89 12.44 -10.90 1.00
N PHE A 90 13.60 -10.47 1.49
CA PHE A 90 14.55 -9.70 0.68
C PHE A 90 15.19 -10.56 -0.41
N ASP A 91 15.58 -11.79 -0.08
CA ASP A 91 16.23 -12.72 -1.01
C ASP A 91 15.31 -13.06 -2.18
N SER A 92 14.01 -13.26 -1.91
CA SER A 92 13.00 -13.54 -2.93
C SER A 92 12.82 -12.36 -3.89
N ILE A 93 12.83 -11.12 -3.39
CA ILE A 93 12.79 -9.91 -4.24
C ILE A 93 14.03 -9.86 -5.14
N CYS A 94 15.21 -10.10 -4.57
CA CYS A 94 16.46 -10.10 -5.31
C CYS A 94 16.45 -11.16 -6.42
N GLN A 95 16.00 -12.38 -6.10
CA GLN A 95 15.87 -13.46 -7.07
C GLN A 95 14.89 -13.11 -8.21
N LEU A 96 13.69 -12.61 -7.88
CA LEU A 96 12.66 -12.28 -8.87
C LEU A 96 13.08 -11.14 -9.81
N LEU A 97 13.83 -10.16 -9.31
CA LEU A 97 14.30 -9.01 -10.08
C LEU A 97 15.70 -9.21 -10.68
N GLY A 98 16.32 -10.37 -10.43
CA GLY A 98 17.68 -10.69 -10.85
C GLY A 98 18.72 -9.72 -10.27
N LEU A 99 18.52 -9.25 -9.05
CA LEU A 99 19.51 -8.48 -8.30
C LEU A 99 20.54 -9.45 -7.73
N ARG A 100 21.80 -9.25 -8.11
CA ARG A 100 22.94 -10.06 -7.65
C ARG A 100 23.84 -9.18 -6.78
N ASP A 101 24.43 -9.77 -5.75
CA ASP A 101 25.37 -9.05 -4.89
C ASP A 101 26.50 -8.43 -5.72
N GLY A 102 26.86 -7.19 -5.38
CA GLY A 102 27.79 -6.36 -6.16
C GLY A 102 27.16 -5.58 -7.32
N ASN A 103 25.94 -5.92 -7.74
CA ASN A 103 25.25 -5.27 -8.88
C ASN A 103 24.11 -4.33 -8.44
N TYR A 104 23.96 -4.07 -7.14
CA TYR A 104 22.98 -3.11 -6.62
C TYR A 104 23.52 -2.37 -5.39
N HIS A 105 22.96 -1.19 -5.14
CA HIS A 105 23.18 -0.45 -3.92
C HIS A 105 21.96 -0.58 -3.00
N LEU A 106 22.17 -1.05 -1.77
CA LEU A 106 21.13 -1.15 -0.76
C LEU A 106 21.24 0.00 0.23
N ILE A 107 20.22 0.85 0.27
CA ILE A 107 20.07 1.88 1.29
C ILE A 107 18.99 1.40 2.26
N ARG A 108 19.39 1.01 3.48
CA ARG A 108 18.46 0.57 4.53
C ARG A 108 18.45 1.58 5.67
N ARG A 109 17.26 2.07 6.01
CA ARG A 109 17.05 2.96 7.17
C ARG A 109 16.38 2.20 8.30
N SER A 110 16.57 2.69 9.53
CA SER A 110 15.87 2.18 10.70
C SER A 110 14.37 2.44 10.60
N CYS A 111 13.55 1.48 11.02
CA CYS A 111 12.10 1.66 11.19
C CYS A 111 11.73 2.11 12.62
N ALA A 112 12.72 2.45 13.46
CA ALA A 112 12.47 2.94 14.81
C ALA A 112 11.66 4.23 14.77
N ARG A 113 10.56 4.24 15.52
CA ARG A 113 9.65 5.37 15.67
C ARG A 113 9.61 5.75 17.15
N PRO A 114 10.56 6.56 17.66
CA PRO A 114 10.60 6.93 19.07
C PRO A 114 9.38 7.77 19.50
N ASP A 115 8.66 8.32 18.53
CA ASP A 115 7.40 9.04 18.67
C ASP A 115 6.17 8.12 18.77
N VAL A 116 6.33 6.80 18.58
CA VAL A 116 5.24 5.82 18.63
C VAL A 116 5.36 4.98 19.90
N GLN A 117 4.31 5.00 20.71
CA GLN A 117 4.16 4.14 21.87
C GLN A 117 3.32 2.92 21.52
N ILE A 118 3.83 1.72 21.82
CA ILE A 118 3.08 0.47 21.68
C ILE A 118 2.47 0.12 23.03
N LEU A 119 1.14 -0.02 23.06
CA LEU A 119 0.38 -0.37 24.25
C LEU A 119 -0.38 -1.67 24.00
N PHE A 120 -0.34 -2.57 24.99
CA PHE A 120 -1.17 -3.76 25.03
C PHE A 120 -2.22 -3.56 26.12
N ARG A 121 -3.49 -3.76 25.77
CA ARG A 121 -4.62 -3.68 26.69
C ARG A 121 -5.50 -4.90 26.46
N ASP A 122 -5.93 -5.52 27.55
CA ASP A 122 -6.89 -6.59 27.48
C ASP A 122 -8.28 -6.04 27.13
N LEU A 123 -8.98 -6.76 26.27
CA LEU A 123 -10.39 -6.46 25.99
C LEU A 123 -11.22 -6.95 27.16
N ILE A 124 -12.01 -6.03 27.72
CA ILE A 124 -12.91 -6.34 28.83
C ILE A 124 -14.19 -6.98 28.27
N SER A 125 -14.58 -6.58 27.08
CA SER A 125 -15.76 -7.09 26.39
C SER A 125 -15.44 -8.30 25.51
N PRO A 126 -16.39 -9.25 25.34
CA PRO A 126 -16.25 -10.30 24.34
C PRO A 126 -16.19 -9.70 22.93
N ILE A 127 -15.24 -10.15 22.11
CA ILE A 127 -15.14 -9.76 20.69
C ILE A 127 -16.42 -10.09 19.90
N SER A 128 -17.23 -11.05 20.36
CA SER A 128 -18.54 -11.43 19.79
C SER A 128 -19.72 -10.57 20.26
N GLY A 129 -19.51 -9.66 21.22
CA GLY A 129 -20.56 -8.77 21.76
C GLY A 129 -20.86 -7.54 20.89
N ASP A 130 -21.71 -6.67 21.40
CA ASP A 130 -22.16 -5.42 20.76
C ASP A 130 -21.77 -4.17 21.56
N SER A 131 -20.97 -4.34 22.62
CA SER A 131 -20.48 -3.30 23.53
C SER A 131 -18.97 -3.39 23.66
N PHE A 132 -18.28 -2.25 23.58
CA PHE A 132 -16.81 -2.15 23.60
C PHE A 132 -16.33 -0.98 24.48
N PRO A 133 -16.63 -0.98 25.80
CA PRO A 133 -16.31 0.13 26.72
C PRO A 133 -14.83 0.51 26.74
N GLU A 134 -13.93 -0.42 26.46
CA GLU A 134 -12.50 -0.19 26.32
C GLU A 134 -12.14 0.79 25.18
N LEU A 135 -13.07 1.08 24.26
CA LEU A 135 -12.91 2.05 23.17
C LEU A 135 -13.53 3.43 23.49
N ASP A 136 -14.18 3.61 24.63
CA ASP A 136 -14.88 4.86 24.98
C ASP A 136 -13.97 6.08 25.02
N PHE A 137 -12.67 5.88 25.31
CA PHE A 137 -11.65 6.93 25.33
C PHE A 137 -11.50 7.62 23.96
N ILE A 138 -11.79 6.91 22.86
CA ILE A 138 -11.68 7.47 21.49
C ILE A 138 -12.64 8.63 21.31
N LEU A 139 -13.83 8.55 21.93
CA LEU A 139 -14.86 9.59 21.84
C LEU A 139 -14.48 10.83 22.66
N THR A 140 -13.76 10.65 23.77
CA THR A 140 -13.40 11.74 24.70
C THR A 140 -12.11 12.46 24.30
N GLU A 141 -11.12 11.77 23.75
CA GLU A 141 -9.81 12.35 23.43
C GLU A 141 -9.83 13.30 22.22
N ASN A 142 -10.87 13.22 21.37
CA ASN A 142 -11.02 14.03 20.16
C ASN A 142 -9.77 14.00 19.23
N ARG A 143 -9.14 12.83 19.13
CA ARG A 143 -7.98 12.58 18.26
C ARG A 143 -8.37 11.73 17.05
N PRO A 144 -7.87 12.04 15.84
CA PRO A 144 -8.03 11.16 14.69
C PRO A 144 -7.51 9.76 15.01
N THR A 145 -8.39 8.77 14.95
CA THR A 145 -8.10 7.40 15.35
C THR A 145 -8.53 6.45 14.23
N VAL A 146 -7.64 5.52 13.87
CA VAL A 146 -7.95 4.44 12.92
C VAL A 146 -8.00 3.13 13.69
N ILE A 147 -9.11 2.40 13.54
CA ILE A 147 -9.30 1.08 14.13
C ILE A 147 -9.23 0.07 12.99
N PHE A 148 -8.48 -1.02 13.18
CA PHE A 148 -8.35 -2.12 12.20
C PHE A 148 -8.97 -3.42 12.76
N PRO A 149 -10.26 -3.66 12.52
CA PRO A 149 -10.94 -4.88 12.97
C PRO A 149 -10.57 -6.09 12.09
N LYS A 150 -10.64 -7.30 12.67
CA LYS A 150 -10.34 -8.55 11.97
C LYS A 150 -11.36 -8.92 10.88
N SER A 151 -12.58 -8.39 10.93
CA SER A 151 -13.63 -8.67 9.95
C SER A 151 -14.56 -7.47 9.77
N ILE A 152 -15.24 -7.40 8.62
CA ILE A 152 -16.26 -6.39 8.32
C ILE A 152 -17.39 -6.44 9.36
N SER A 153 -17.80 -7.64 9.78
CA SER A 153 -18.83 -7.81 10.82
C SER A 153 -18.41 -7.22 12.17
N LEU A 154 -17.15 -7.43 12.59
CA LEU A 154 -16.63 -6.81 13.81
C LEU A 154 -16.53 -5.28 13.65
N ALA A 155 -16.06 -4.80 12.49
CA ALA A 155 -15.99 -3.38 12.18
C ALA A 155 -17.36 -2.70 12.30
N PHE A 156 -18.40 -3.33 11.77
CA PHE A 156 -19.77 -2.83 11.86
C PHE A 156 -20.26 -2.76 13.30
N ARG A 157 -19.99 -3.79 14.12
CA ARG A 157 -20.40 -3.80 15.54
C ARG A 157 -19.70 -2.71 16.34
N ILE A 158 -18.39 -2.51 16.14
CA ILE A 158 -17.63 -1.41 16.76
C ILE A 158 -18.17 -0.06 16.30
N TYR A 159 -18.40 0.12 15.00
CA TYR A 159 -18.97 1.34 14.43
C TYR A 159 -20.34 1.68 15.03
N ALA A 160 -21.24 0.70 15.07
CA ALA A 160 -22.57 0.87 15.63
C ALA A 160 -22.52 1.18 17.15
N TYR A 161 -21.63 0.53 17.89
CA TYR A 161 -21.39 0.84 19.30
C TYR A 161 -20.96 2.29 19.50
N LEU A 162 -19.89 2.74 18.81
CA LEU A 162 -19.36 4.09 18.96
C LEU A 162 -20.40 5.16 18.56
N LEU A 163 -21.19 4.91 17.50
CA LEU A 163 -22.29 5.81 17.12
C LEU A 163 -23.35 5.94 18.21
N ARG A 164 -23.80 4.83 18.79
CA ARG A 164 -24.81 4.83 19.86
C ARG A 164 -24.28 5.56 21.10
N THR A 165 -23.04 5.28 21.50
CA THR A 165 -22.41 5.91 22.66
C THR A 165 -22.23 7.42 22.46
N GLU A 166 -21.81 7.85 21.28
CA GLU A 166 -21.68 9.28 20.96
C GLU A 166 -23.05 10.00 20.97
N ALA A 167 -24.09 9.37 20.40
CA ALA A 167 -25.44 9.93 20.40
C ALA A 167 -26.00 10.10 21.82
N ALA A 168 -25.76 9.13 22.70
CA ALA A 168 -26.18 9.19 24.10
C ALA A 168 -25.52 10.33 24.89
N LYS A 169 -24.29 10.73 24.54
CA LYS A 169 -23.57 11.84 25.19
C LYS A 169 -24.04 13.23 24.74
N HIS A 170 -24.77 13.34 23.63
CA HIS A 170 -25.22 14.61 23.06
C HIS A 170 -26.72 14.58 22.68
N PRO A 171 -27.63 14.42 23.66
CA PRO A 171 -29.07 14.25 23.41
C PRO A 171 -29.73 15.46 22.72
N ASP A 172 -29.19 16.67 22.91
CA ASP A 172 -29.74 17.91 22.33
C ASP A 172 -29.35 18.14 20.85
N LYS A 173 -28.37 17.38 20.32
CA LYS A 173 -28.04 17.44 18.90
C LYS A 173 -28.95 16.46 18.15
N ARG A 174 -30.03 16.98 17.56
CA ARG A 174 -30.99 16.24 16.68
C ARG A 174 -30.35 15.45 15.53
N VAL A 175 -29.05 15.62 15.29
CA VAL A 175 -28.27 14.87 14.31
C VAL A 175 -27.01 14.34 15.03
N PRO A 176 -26.84 13.01 15.19
CA PRO A 176 -25.58 12.46 15.70
C PRO A 176 -24.48 12.91 14.76
N CYS A 177 -23.42 13.58 15.24
CA CYS A 177 -22.39 14.22 14.40
C CYS A 177 -21.90 13.26 13.28
N PRO A 178 -22.48 13.30 12.05
CA PRO A 178 -22.35 12.20 11.09
C PRO A 178 -20.95 12.13 10.47
N ASN A 179 -20.15 13.16 10.75
CA ASN A 179 -18.87 13.39 10.13
C ASN A 179 -17.67 12.95 10.99
N ARG A 180 -17.87 12.57 12.26
CA ARG A 180 -16.75 12.21 13.16
C ARG A 180 -16.35 10.74 13.11
N ILE A 181 -17.30 9.84 12.86
CA ILE A 181 -17.06 8.40 12.83
C ILE A 181 -17.43 7.90 11.43
N ARG A 182 -16.48 7.23 10.76
CA ARG A 182 -16.67 6.68 9.41
C ARG A 182 -16.15 5.25 9.36
N MET A 183 -16.90 4.39 8.69
CA MET A 183 -16.47 3.03 8.36
C MET A 183 -16.20 2.98 6.86
N TYR A 184 -15.04 2.43 6.50
CA TYR A 184 -14.62 2.20 5.12
C TYR A 184 -14.62 0.69 4.88
N ASN A 185 -15.28 0.25 3.81
CA ASN A 185 -15.31 -1.14 3.36
C ASN A 185 -14.48 -1.29 2.09
#